data_AF-A0A353PE97-F1
#
_entry.id   AF-A0A353PE97-F1
#
_cell.length_a   1.000
_cell.length_b   1.000
_cell.length_c   1.000
_cell.angle_alpha   90.00
_cell.angle_beta   90.00
_cell.angle_gamma   90.00
#
_symmetry.space_group_name_H-M   'P 1'
#
loop_
_entity.id
_entity.type
_entity.pdbx_description
1 polymer ?
#
loop_
_entity_poly.entity_id
_entity_poly.type
_entity_poly.pdbx_seq_one_letter_code
_entity_poly.pdbx_strand_id
1 'polypeptide(L)' 'MPIFQRMLHFRVRSEPDKELRVLEDDQGWLYIYRMLGSPDYGPYMKEEILGMFDIEPEPWRISKVRMKPE' A
#
# COMPACT_ATOMS: atom_id res chain seq x y z
N MET A 1 -8.05 15.75 2.28
CA MET A 1 -7.96 14.30 2.57
C MET A 1 -7.76 13.57 1.25
N PRO A 2 -6.74 12.70 1.14
CA PRO A 2 -6.43 11.99 -0.10
C PRO A 2 -7.61 11.11 -0.53
N ILE A 3 -7.85 11.00 -1.83
CA ILE A 3 -8.88 10.12 -2.38
C ILE A 3 -8.20 8.83 -2.82
N PHE A 4 -8.37 7.76 -2.05
CA PHE A 4 -7.77 6.48 -2.38
C PHE A 4 -8.53 5.79 -3.51
N GLN A 5 -7.80 5.38 -4.54
CA GLN A 5 -8.35 4.76 -5.75
C GLN A 5 -7.98 3.29 -5.89
N ARG A 6 -6.82 2.88 -5.33
CA ARG A 6 -6.33 1.50 -5.46
C ARG A 6 -5.75 1.00 -4.14
N MET A 7 -5.87 -0.31 -3.94
CA MET A 7 -5.15 -1.06 -2.93
C MET A 7 -4.16 -1.99 -3.65
N LEU A 8 -2.89 -1.84 -3.34
CA LEU A 8 -1.79 -2.63 -3.87
C LEU A 8 -1.40 -3.67 -2.82
N HIS A 9 -1.25 -4.92 -3.24
CA HIS A 9 -0.79 -6.02 -2.40
C HIS A 9 0.60 -6.43 -2.84
N PHE A 10 1.58 -6.28 -1.96
CA PHE A 10 2.96 -6.69 -2.20
C PHE A 10 3.28 -7.90 -1.34
N ARG A 11 3.95 -8.91 -1.92
CA ARG A 11 4.42 -10.07 -1.16
C ARG A 11 5.75 -9.74 -0.48
N VAL A 12 5.93 -10.19 0.76
CA VAL A 12 7.22 -10.11 1.44
C VAL A 12 8.15 -11.17 0.86
N ARG A 13 9.37 -10.80 0.45
CA ARG A 13 10.31 -11.72 -0.23
C ARG A 13 10.76 -12.83 0.70
N SER A 14 11.11 -12.47 1.93
CA SER A 14 11.53 -13.41 2.97
C SER A 14 10.40 -14.27 3.52
N GLU A 15 9.14 -13.83 3.41
CA GLU A 15 7.98 -14.51 3.99
C GLU A 15 6.81 -14.54 2.98
N PRO A 16 6.76 -15.54 2.08
CA PRO A 16 5.83 -15.53 0.94
C PRO A 16 4.34 -15.59 1.32
N ASP A 17 4.03 -16.03 2.53
CA ASP A 17 2.68 -16.05 3.10
C ASP A 17 2.24 -14.70 3.69
N LYS A 18 3.16 -13.73 3.77
CA LYS A 18 2.87 -12.38 4.26
C LYS A 18 2.77 -11.38 3.11
N GLU A 19 1.88 -10.41 3.30
CA GLU A 19 1.73 -9.29 2.38
C GLU A 19 1.74 -7.94 3.09
N LEU A 20 2.26 -6.94 2.39
CA LEU A 20 2.07 -5.54 2.70
C LEU A 20 0.94 -5.00 1.83
N ARG A 21 -0.06 -4.38 2.47
CA ARG A 21 -1.17 -3.71 1.80
C ARG A 21 -0.96 -2.21 1.84
N VAL A 22 -1.10 -1.58 0.68
CA VAL A 22 -0.80 -0.16 0.50
C VAL A 22 -1.93 0.49 -0.30
N LEU A 23 -2.45 1.61 0.17
CA LEU A 23 -3.40 2.45 -0.54
C LEU A 23 -2.65 3.43 -1.45
N GLU A 24 -3.11 3.57 -2.69
CA GLU A 24 -2.66 4.56 -3.66
C GLU A 24 -3.75 5.63 -3.84
N ASP A 25 -3.37 6.89 -3.70
CA ASP A 25 -4.25 8.04 -3.97
C ASP A 25 -4.23 8.49 -5.44
N ASP A 26 -5.03 9.52 -5.75
CA ASP A 26 -5.16 10.07 -7.10
C ASP A 26 -3.93 10.85 -7.59
N GLN A 27 -2.95 11.08 -6.70
CA GLN A 27 -1.66 11.69 -7.01
C GLN A 27 -0.52 10.67 -7.06
N GLY A 28 -0.81 9.38 -6.82
CA GLY A 28 0.18 8.30 -6.84
C GLY A 28 0.95 8.14 -5.53
N TRP A 29 0.53 8.82 -4.46
CA TRP A 29 1.14 8.62 -3.14
C TRP A 29 0.67 7.32 -2.51
N LEU A 30 1.57 6.70 -1.77
CA LEU A 30 1.36 5.40 -1.14
C LEU A 30 1.22 5.52 0.37
N TYR A 31 0.25 4.80 0.93
CA TYR A 31 -0.08 4.81 2.35
C TYR A 31 -0.23 3.39 2.87
N ILE A 32 0.44 3.05 3.96
CA ILE A 32 0.43 1.69 4.51
C ILE A 32 -0.92 1.44 5.18
N TYR A 33 -1.61 0.38 4.74
CA TYR A 33 -2.91 -0.01 5.27
C TYR A 33 -2.76 -1.03 6.40
N ARG A 34 -3.12 -0.66 7.64
CA ARG A 34 -3.10 -1.59 8.79
C ARG A 34 -4.42 -2.34 8.93
N MET A 35 -4.36 -3.47 9.65
CA MET A 35 -5.51 -4.38 9.88
C MET A 35 -6.72 -3.74 10.56
N LEU A 36 -6.55 -2.60 11.25
CA LEU A 36 -7.65 -1.85 11.89
C LEU A 36 -8.44 -0.95 10.93
N GLY A 37 -8.18 -1.02 9.62
CA GLY A 37 -8.99 -0.33 8.61
C GLY A 37 -8.56 1.11 8.32
N SER A 38 -7.54 1.62 9.01
CA SER A 38 -6.99 2.97 8.82
C SER A 38 -5.63 2.94 8.11
N PRO A 39 -5.37 3.86 7.16
CA PRO A 39 -4.01 4.13 6.70
C PRO A 39 -3.21 4.71 7.87
N ASP A 40 -2.18 4.00 8.30
CA ASP A 40 -1.47 4.31 9.55
C ASP A 40 -0.22 5.18 9.28
N TYR A 41 0.31 5.16 8.05
CA TYR A 41 1.51 5.91 7.66
C TYR A 41 1.49 6.30 6.18
N GLY A 42 1.80 7.58 5.89
CA GLY A 42 2.02 8.10 4.54
C GLY A 42 1.87 9.63 4.45
N PRO A 43 2.33 10.26 3.34
CA PRO A 43 2.62 9.64 2.04
C PRO A 43 4.06 9.16 1.86
N TYR A 44 4.23 8.04 1.13
CA TYR A 44 5.52 7.51 0.66
C TYR A 44 5.56 7.38 -0.87
N MET A 45 6.75 7.34 -1.43
CA MET A 45 7.03 6.87 -2.78
C MET A 45 7.22 5.34 -2.83
N LYS A 46 7.07 4.74 -4.01
CA LYS A 46 7.24 3.29 -4.21
C LYS A 46 8.63 2.82 -3.78
N GLU A 47 9.67 3.56 -4.16
CA GLU A 47 11.06 3.25 -3.84
C GLU A 47 11.33 3.26 -2.33
N GLU A 48 10.67 4.16 -1.60
CA GLU A 48 10.78 4.23 -0.13
C GLU A 48 10.18 2.98 0.51
N ILE A 49 8.98 2.56 0.07
CA ILE A 49 8.35 1.34 0.58
C ILE A 49 9.18 0.10 0.22
N LEU A 50 9.72 0.02 -1.01
CA LEU A 50 10.59 -1.09 -1.43
C LEU A 50 11.89 -1.16 -0.62
N GLY A 51 12.43 -0.01 -0.16
CA GLY A 51 13.63 0.03 0.68
C GLY A 51 13.34 -0.24 2.16
N MET A 52 12.19 0.22 2.67
CA MET A 52 11.78 0.06 4.06
C MET A 52 11.23 -1.34 4.36
N PHE A 53 10.60 -1.97 3.38
CA PHE A 53 9.98 -3.29 3.50
C PHE A 53 10.62 -4.26 2.51
N ASP A 54 11.00 -5.46 2.97
CA ASP A 54 11.56 -6.51 2.13
C ASP A 54 10.47 -7.16 1.25
N ILE A 55 9.95 -6.42 0.28
CA ILE A 55 8.82 -6.83 -0.58
C ILE A 55 9.21 -6.94 -2.05
N GLU A 56 8.44 -7.71 -2.81
CA GLU A 56 8.56 -7.79 -4.26
C GLU A 56 8.36 -6.41 -4.92
N PRO A 57 9.08 -6.11 -6.02
CA PRO A 57 9.03 -4.79 -6.66
C PRO A 57 7.68 -4.46 -7.29
N GLU A 58 6.92 -5.48 -7.70
CA GLU A 58 5.60 -5.33 -8.31
C GLU A 58 4.53 -5.91 -7.38
N PRO A 59 3.36 -5.26 -7.28
CA PRO A 59 2.26 -5.82 -6.53
C PRO A 59 1.74 -7.06 -7.26
N TRP A 60 1.55 -8.15 -6.52
CA TRP A 60 1.00 -9.39 -7.08
C TRP A 60 -0.51 -9.30 -7.28
N ARG A 61 -1.17 -8.33 -6.63
CA ARG A 61 -2.59 -8.03 -6.78
C ARG A 61 -2.87 -6.55 -6.60
N ILE A 62 -3.79 -6.04 -7.42
CA ILE A 62 -4.30 -4.67 -7.34
C ILE A 62 -5.83 -4.73 -7.25
N SER A 63 -6.40 -4.10 -6.23
CA SER A 63 -7.84 -3.98 -6.03
C SER A 63 -8.26 -2.51 -6.21
N LYS A 64 -9.36 -2.25 -6.92
CA LYS A 64 -9.94 -0.89 -6.94
C LYS A 64 -10.60 -0.62 -5.59
N VAL A 65 -10.32 0.54 -5.02
CA VAL A 65 -10.99 1.04 -3.82
C VAL A 65 -11.50 2.45 -4.10
N ARG A 66 -12.56 2.87 -3.42
CA ARG A 66 -13.00 4.27 -3.44
C ARG A 66 -13.27 4.68 -2.01
N MET A 67 -12.19 5.04 -1.32
CA MET A 67 -12.27 5.44 0.09
C MET A 67 -12.01 6.93 0.18
N LYS A 68 -12.93 7.63 0.83
CA LYS A 68 -12.66 8.95 1.40
C LYS A 68 -12.31 8.70 2.86
N PRO A 69 -11.18 9.18 3.39
CA PRO A 69 -10.96 9.23 4.83
C PRO A 69 -12.14 9.99 5.45
N GLU A 70 -12.80 9.40 6.44
CA GLU A 70 -13.81 10.09 7.25
C GLU A 70 -13.15 11.16 8.14
#